data_AF-A0A562I4M9-F1
#
_entry.id   AF-A0A562I4M9-F1
#
_cell.length_a   1.000
_cell.length_b   1.000
_cell.length_c   1.000
_cell.angle_alpha   90.00
_cell.angle_beta   90.00
_cell.angle_gamma   90.00
#
_symmetry.space_group_name_H-M   'P 1'
#
loop_
_entity.id
_entity.type
_entity.pdbx_description
1 polymer ?
#
loop_
_entity_poly.entity_id
_entity_poly.type
_entity_poly.pdbx_seq_one_letter_code
_entity_poly.pdbx_strand_id
1 'polypeptide(L)'
;MQNWLRITAGYPGPIDGVPGPNTYAALQRAMRAYGYTGPIDGAPGPNTWKAVQRLASGWGYTGPIDRVMGPNSWRGFARFLNQDRWD
;
A
#
# COMPACT_ATOMS: atom_id res chain seq x y z
N MET A 1 8.32 1.75 2.89
CA MET A 1 7.29 1.94 1.83
C MET A 1 7.86 2.33 0.48
N GLN A 2 8.55 3.45 0.37
CA GLN A 2 9.05 3.95 -0.93
C GLN A 2 10.10 3.01 -1.57
N ASN A 3 10.95 2.33 -0.77
CA ASN A 3 11.91 1.35 -1.30
C ASN A 3 11.20 0.11 -1.91
N TRP A 4 10.16 -0.42 -1.26
CA TRP A 4 9.32 -1.48 -1.82
C TRP A 4 8.65 -1.05 -3.14
N LEU A 5 8.13 0.18 -3.20
CA LEU A 5 7.47 0.72 -4.41
C LEU A 5 8.44 0.92 -5.57
N ARG A 6 9.71 1.22 -5.29
CA ARG A 6 10.77 1.27 -6.31
C ARG A 6 10.94 -0.10 -6.97
N ILE A 7 11.02 -1.15 -6.17
CA ILE A 7 11.25 -2.53 -6.62
C ILE A 7 10.02 -3.12 -7.33
N THR A 8 8.82 -2.83 -6.84
CA THR A 8 7.58 -3.51 -7.30
C THR A 8 6.71 -2.71 -8.25
N ALA A 9 6.79 -1.37 -8.21
CA ALA A 9 5.92 -0.49 -9.00
C ALA A 9 6.69 0.56 -9.82
N GLY A 10 8.03 0.48 -9.83
CA GLY A 10 8.89 1.40 -10.58
C GLY A 10 8.77 2.85 -10.09
N TYR A 11 8.68 3.08 -8.78
CA TYR A 11 8.63 4.42 -8.20
C TYR A 11 9.93 5.21 -8.48
N PRO A 12 9.86 6.33 -9.24
CA PRO A 12 11.04 7.14 -9.58
C PRO A 12 11.24 8.33 -8.62
N GLY A 13 10.37 8.49 -7.62
CA GLY A 13 10.38 9.63 -6.71
C GLY A 13 11.41 9.48 -5.59
N PRO A 14 11.73 10.59 -4.88
CA PRO A 14 12.65 10.56 -3.76
C PRO A 14 12.14 9.63 -2.65
N ILE A 15 13.10 8.92 -2.02
CA ILE A 15 12.87 8.17 -0.78
C ILE A 15 13.09 9.18 0.36
N ASP A 16 12.09 10.01 0.62
CA ASP A 16 12.12 11.10 1.60
C ASP A 16 11.36 10.75 2.90
N GLY A 17 10.76 9.56 2.96
CA GLY A 17 9.95 9.12 4.11
C GLY A 17 8.56 9.78 4.18
N VAL A 18 8.22 10.68 3.26
CA VAL A 18 6.94 11.38 3.22
C VAL A 18 6.10 10.88 2.03
N PRO A 19 5.00 10.15 2.25
CA PRO A 19 4.17 9.67 1.16
C PRO A 19 3.47 10.82 0.41
N GLY A 20 4.02 11.21 -0.75
CA GLY A 20 3.39 12.16 -1.69
C GLY A 20 2.50 11.48 -2.75
N PRO A 21 1.86 12.25 -3.64
CA PRO A 21 0.98 11.72 -4.69
C PRO A 21 1.63 10.63 -5.55
N ASN A 22 2.91 10.79 -5.89
CA ASN A 22 3.66 9.77 -6.65
C ASN A 22 3.86 8.47 -5.86
N THR A 23 4.00 8.55 -4.53
CA THR A 23 4.10 7.37 -3.65
C THR A 23 2.78 6.61 -3.66
N TYR A 24 1.66 7.33 -3.58
CA TYR A 24 0.33 6.73 -3.64
C TYR A 24 -0.03 6.18 -5.01
N ALA A 25 0.42 6.82 -6.09
CA ALA A 25 0.26 6.31 -7.45
C ALA A 25 1.02 4.99 -7.64
N ALA A 26 2.24 4.90 -7.11
CA ALA A 26 2.99 3.65 -7.10
C ALA A 26 2.31 2.59 -6.21
N LEU A 27 1.76 2.96 -5.05
CA LEU A 27 0.95 2.06 -4.23
C LEU A 27 -0.25 1.50 -5.02
N GLN A 28 -1.01 2.36 -5.69
CA GLN A 28 -2.15 1.96 -6.52
C GLN A 28 -1.75 0.99 -7.63
N ARG A 29 -0.58 1.20 -8.27
CA ARG A 29 -0.03 0.24 -9.25
C ARG A 29 0.26 -1.11 -8.62
N ALA A 30 0.99 -1.15 -7.50
CA ALA A 30 1.27 -2.39 -6.78
C ALA A 30 -0.02 -3.10 -6.33
N MET A 31 -1.03 -2.33 -5.94
CA MET A 31 -2.32 -2.84 -5.49
C MET A 31 -3.12 -3.53 -6.61
N ARG A 32 -2.77 -3.37 -7.89
CA ARG A 32 -3.41 -4.14 -8.98
C ARG A 32 -3.24 -5.65 -8.79
N ALA A 33 -2.09 -6.10 -8.28
CA ALA A 33 -1.86 -7.51 -7.94
C ALA A 33 -2.79 -8.02 -6.83
N TYR A 34 -3.37 -7.11 -6.03
CA TYR A 34 -4.28 -7.39 -4.92
C TYR A 34 -5.74 -7.01 -5.25
N GLY A 35 -6.07 -6.98 -6.55
CA GLY A 35 -7.43 -6.76 -7.03
C GLY A 35 -7.90 -5.30 -6.96
N TYR A 36 -6.97 -4.35 -7.08
CA TYR A 36 -7.30 -2.93 -7.29
C TYR A 36 -7.69 -2.67 -8.74
N THR A 37 -8.86 -2.08 -8.93
CA THR A 37 -9.42 -1.72 -10.25
C THR A 37 -9.67 -0.21 -10.39
N GLY A 38 -9.21 0.59 -9.43
CA GLY A 38 -9.37 2.05 -9.45
C GLY A 38 -8.32 2.78 -10.29
N PRO A 39 -8.46 4.11 -10.42
CA PRO A 39 -7.50 4.96 -11.12
C PRO A 39 -6.15 5.03 -10.39
N ILE A 40 -5.08 5.27 -11.14
CA ILE A 40 -3.76 5.58 -10.59
C ILE A 40 -3.64 7.10 -10.60
N ASP A 41 -4.22 7.74 -9.59
CA ASP A 41 -4.34 9.20 -9.48
C ASP A 41 -3.46 9.78 -8.35
N GLY A 42 -2.79 8.93 -7.57
CA GLY A 42 -2.02 9.37 -6.41
C GLY A 42 -2.88 9.83 -5.23
N ALA A 43 -4.19 9.64 -5.31
CA ALA A 43 -5.16 9.98 -4.27
C ALA A 43 -5.84 8.69 -3.76
N PRO A 44 -5.39 8.14 -2.61
CA PRO A 44 -5.95 6.90 -2.08
C PRO A 44 -7.44 7.00 -1.74
N GLY A 45 -8.28 6.31 -2.50
CA GLY A 45 -9.71 6.17 -2.23
C GLY A 45 -10.08 4.84 -1.55
N PRO A 46 -11.38 4.60 -1.29
CA PRO A 46 -11.86 3.37 -0.64
C PRO A 46 -11.40 2.07 -1.33
N ASN A 47 -11.32 2.07 -2.66
CA ASN A 47 -10.82 0.89 -3.40
C ASN A 47 -9.33 0.66 -3.18
N THR A 48 -8.54 1.71 -2.98
CA THR A 48 -7.11 1.62 -2.69
C THR A 48 -6.93 0.94 -1.34
N TRP A 49 -7.68 1.39 -0.33
CA TRP A 49 -7.67 0.81 1.02
C TRP A 49 -8.15 -0.63 1.05
N LYS A 50 -9.17 -0.97 0.26
CA LYS A 50 -9.61 -2.37 0.10
C LYS A 50 -8.47 -3.28 -0.34
N ALA A 51 -7.68 -2.83 -1.33
CA ALA A 51 -6.56 -3.59 -1.83
C ALA A 51 -5.40 -3.63 -0.82
N VAL A 52 -5.16 -2.53 -0.09
CA VAL A 52 -4.17 -2.49 1.00
C VAL A 52 -4.55 -3.44 2.13
N GLN A 53 -5.83 -3.55 2.50
CA GLN A 53 -6.30 -4.52 3.50
C GLN A 53 -6.10 -5.97 3.02
N ARG A 54 -6.33 -6.26 1.74
CA ARG A 54 -6.02 -7.58 1.15
C ARG A 54 -4.54 -7.89 1.20
N LEU A 55 -3.70 -6.93 0.81
CA LEU A 55 -2.26 -7.03 0.98
C LEU A 55 -1.96 -7.34 2.44
N ALA A 56 -2.40 -6.50 3.40
CA ALA A 56 -2.13 -6.68 4.82
C ALA A 56 -2.59 -8.05 5.37
N SER A 57 -3.62 -8.66 4.78
CA SER A 57 -4.14 -9.96 5.24
C SER A 57 -3.12 -11.09 5.15
N GLY A 58 -2.23 -11.07 4.15
CA GLY A 58 -1.11 -12.03 4.05
C GLY A 58 -0.02 -11.82 5.12
N TRP A 59 -0.07 -10.72 5.88
CA TRP A 59 0.95 -10.28 6.85
C TRP A 59 0.35 -10.17 8.26
N GLY A 60 -0.67 -10.98 8.54
CA GLY A 60 -1.26 -11.15 9.87
C GLY A 60 -2.36 -10.15 10.21
N TYR A 61 -2.90 -9.42 9.23
CA TYR A 61 -4.14 -8.67 9.42
C TYR A 61 -5.35 -9.59 9.29
N THR A 62 -6.13 -9.71 10.37
CA THR A 62 -7.34 -10.56 10.42
C THR A 62 -8.64 -9.75 10.49
N GLY A 63 -8.55 -8.42 10.31
CA GLY A 63 -9.71 -7.54 10.35
C GLY A 63 -10.51 -7.52 9.04
N PRO A 64 -11.65 -6.81 9.02
CA PRO A 64 -12.54 -6.77 7.87
C PRO A 64 -11.91 -6.03 6.67
N ILE A 65 -12.17 -6.52 5.46
CA ILE A 65 -11.83 -5.82 4.22
C ILE A 65 -13.01 -4.89 3.87
N ASP A 66 -13.12 -3.80 4.60
CA ASP A 66 -14.26 -2.87 4.61
C ASP A 66 -14.00 -1.53 3.91
N ARG A 67 -12.83 -1.35 3.28
CA ARG A 67 -12.40 -0.11 2.60
C ARG A 67 -12.06 1.04 3.54
N VAL A 68 -12.12 0.84 4.85
CA VAL A 68 -11.83 1.84 5.88
C VAL A 68 -10.60 1.42 6.66
N MET A 69 -9.54 2.23 6.61
CA MET A 69 -8.31 1.90 7.31
C MET A 69 -8.44 2.20 8.81
N GLY A 70 -8.84 1.19 9.59
CA GLY A 70 -8.78 1.23 11.04
C GLY A 70 -7.36 0.99 11.59
N PRO A 71 -7.14 1.16 12.90
CA PRO A 71 -5.82 0.97 13.52
C PRO A 71 -5.19 -0.39 13.22
N ASN A 72 -5.99 -1.46 13.20
CA ASN A 72 -5.49 -2.81 12.89
C ASN A 72 -5.09 -2.97 11.41
N SER A 73 -5.79 -2.30 10.49
CA SER A 73 -5.43 -2.28 9.06
C SER A 73 -4.07 -1.60 8.87
N TRP A 74 -3.87 -0.47 9.54
CA TRP A 74 -2.59 0.25 9.53
C TRP A 74 -1.46 -0.56 10.15
N ARG A 75 -1.69 -1.29 11.24
CA ARG A 75 -0.68 -2.17 11.85
C ARG A 75 -0.27 -3.30 10.91
N GLY A 76 -1.22 -3.94 10.23
CA GLY A 76 -0.92 -4.98 9.24
C GLY A 76 -0.13 -4.43 8.06
N PHE A 77 -0.53 -3.25 7.56
CA PHE A 77 0.20 -2.57 6.48
C PHE A 77 1.61 -2.13 6.93
N ALA A 78 1.76 -1.59 8.14
CA ALA A 78 3.05 -1.21 8.70
C ALA A 78 3.97 -2.44 8.86
N ARG A 79 3.44 -3.58 9.31
CA ARG A 79 4.20 -4.85 9.36
C ARG A 79 4.67 -5.28 7.98
N PHE A 80 3.82 -5.16 6.97
CA PHE A 80 4.23 -5.43 5.60
C PHE A 80 5.40 -4.52 5.17
N LEU A 81 5.30 -3.22 5.47
CA LEU A 81 6.28 -2.21 5.09
C LEU A 81 7.62 -2.30 5.86
N ASN A 82 7.59 -2.74 7.11
CA ASN A 82 8.74 -2.81 8.02
C ASN A 82 9.47 -4.16 7.99
N GLN A 83 9.24 -5.01 6.98
CA GLN A 83 10.06 -6.20 6.80
C GLN A 83 11.45 -5.81 6.28
N ASP A 84 12.50 -6.39 6.87
CA ASP A 84 13.92 -6.31 6.43
C ASP A 84 14.13 -6.61 4.94
N ARG A 85 13.14 -7.23 4.28
CA ARG A 85 13.16 -7.50 2.83
C ARG A 85 13.16 -6.24 1.96
N TRP A 86 12.82 -5.08 2.54
CA TRP A 86 12.65 -3.82 1.82
C TRP A 86 13.52 -2.68 2.34
N ASP A 87 14.48 -2.96 3.22
CA ASP A 87 15.55 -2.01 3.58
C ASP A 87 16.69 -2.03 2.55
#